data_AF-A0A8C5AZJ2-F1
#
_entry.id   AF-A0A8C5AZJ2-F1
#
_cell.length_a   1.000
_cell.length_b   1.000
_cell.length_c   1.000
_cell.angle_alpha   90.00
_cell.angle_beta   90.00
_cell.angle_gamma   90.00
#
_symmetry.space_group_name_H-M   'P 1'
#
loop_
_entity.id
_entity.type
_entity.pdbx_description
1 polymer ?
#
loop_
_entity_poly.entity_id
_entity_poly.type
_entity_poly.pdbx_seq_one_letter_code
_entity_poly.pdbx_strand_id
1 'polypeptide(L)'
;MTEEEMYATYKGVYLPKVVHSSESLKYYEEFSFRPDDILIVTYPKSGTTWMQEIVPLIMSQGDPELVDTVPNWDRVPWLEETRACDLNLDQRPSPRVFITHFQYNMMSTGFFKVKPRVIYVMRNPRDVFTSYFHFSGMASYLVTPGTQTEFLHKFLDGKAIFGSWFDHVKGWMSAAEQQHIMYISYEEMILDLEASVTRIAQFLDTPLDSEMKRKIAERCVFKNMKKNKMSNYSLVPSEFMDPNVSEFLRKGIAGDWKNHLTVAEADYFDEFYRKKMQDVAAMAEEELYIVYKGVYLVKLTHTPESLKYYEEFSFRPDDILIVTYPKSGTTWMQEIVPLILSQGDPVVVDTVPSWDRVPWLHNNKALHLNLDQRPSPRVFITHFQYNMMSTGFLKVQPRVIYVMRNPRDVFTSCSHFSRMASFLVSPGTQTEFLNKFLDGKVIFGSWFDHVKGWLSATEQHIMYISYEEMILDLEASVTRMAQFLDTPLDSEMIRKITDRCVFKNMKKNNMSNYSLMPSTMMDQNVSEFLRKGIAGDWKNHLTAAEAENFDEFYRKQMKDVKYTFVWD
;
A
#
# COMPACT_ATOMS: atom_id res chain seq x y z
N MET A 1 -29.79 -24.63 11.06
CA MET A 1 -30.45 -24.60 9.74
C MET A 1 -29.40 -24.85 8.67
N THR A 2 -29.76 -25.58 7.62
CA THR A 2 -28.85 -25.94 6.52
C THR A 2 -28.76 -24.82 5.48
N GLU A 3 -27.80 -24.93 4.55
CA GLU A 3 -27.67 -23.99 3.42
C GLU A 3 -28.94 -24.00 2.54
N GLU A 4 -29.54 -25.17 2.29
CA GLU A 4 -30.77 -25.30 1.49
C GLU A 4 -31.98 -24.59 2.15
N GLU A 5 -32.05 -24.61 3.48
CA GLU A 5 -33.09 -23.93 4.24
C GLU A 5 -32.91 -22.41 4.19
N MET A 6 -31.67 -21.93 4.39
CA MET A 6 -31.36 -20.51 4.62
C MET A 6 -31.08 -19.73 3.34
N TYR A 7 -30.55 -20.38 2.31
CA TYR A 7 -30.03 -19.71 1.12
C TYR A 7 -30.84 -20.05 -0.13
N ALA A 8 -31.05 -19.05 -0.98
CA ALA A 8 -31.50 -19.20 -2.35
C ALA A 8 -30.28 -19.25 -3.28
N THR A 9 -30.40 -20.00 -4.38
CA THR A 9 -29.40 -19.98 -5.45
C THR A 9 -29.87 -19.02 -6.54
N TYR A 10 -29.07 -18.00 -6.84
CA TYR A 10 -29.33 -17.03 -7.89
C TYR A 10 -28.09 -16.89 -8.79
N LYS A 11 -28.26 -17.11 -10.10
CA LYS A 11 -27.14 -17.13 -11.08
C LYS A 11 -25.93 -17.96 -10.63
N GLY A 12 -26.17 -19.06 -9.89
CA GLY A 12 -25.14 -19.98 -9.42
C GLY A 12 -24.45 -19.59 -8.10
N VAL A 13 -24.88 -18.53 -7.40
CA VAL A 13 -24.36 -18.16 -6.07
C VAL A 13 -25.43 -18.25 -4.98
N TYR A 14 -25.01 -18.46 -3.74
CA TYR A 14 -25.89 -18.46 -2.58
C TYR A 14 -26.21 -17.05 -2.07
N LEU A 15 -27.48 -16.79 -1.80
CA LEU A 15 -28.00 -15.54 -1.22
C LEU A 15 -28.89 -15.85 -0.01
N PRO A 16 -28.77 -15.12 1.13
CA PRO A 16 -29.67 -15.34 2.27
C PRO A 16 -31.12 -14.99 1.94
N LYS A 17 -32.04 -15.95 2.10
CA LYS A 17 -33.49 -15.77 1.83
C LYS A 17 -34.14 -14.68 2.67
N VAL A 18 -33.62 -14.45 3.87
CA VAL A 18 -34.15 -13.43 4.80
C VAL A 18 -34.04 -12.02 4.23
N VAL A 19 -32.99 -11.74 3.46
CA VAL A 19 -32.74 -10.41 2.89
C VAL A 19 -32.88 -10.36 1.36
N HIS A 20 -32.92 -11.51 0.67
CA HIS A 20 -33.13 -11.61 -0.78
C HIS A 20 -34.39 -12.39 -1.09
N SER A 21 -35.43 -11.70 -1.56
CA SER A 21 -36.68 -12.31 -2.01
C SER A 21 -36.71 -12.43 -3.54
N SER A 22 -37.60 -13.27 -4.07
CA SER A 22 -37.79 -13.33 -5.54
C SER A 22 -38.24 -11.98 -6.12
N GLU A 23 -38.98 -11.18 -5.33
CA GLU A 23 -39.37 -9.82 -5.70
C GLU A 23 -38.17 -8.88 -5.75
N SER A 24 -37.26 -8.94 -4.76
CA SER A 24 -36.06 -8.08 -4.74
C SER A 24 -35.10 -8.40 -5.87
N LEU A 25 -34.93 -9.68 -6.22
CA LEU A 25 -34.10 -10.08 -7.34
C LEU A 25 -34.71 -9.66 -8.68
N LYS A 26 -36.04 -9.70 -8.79
CA LYS A 26 -36.74 -9.15 -9.97
C LYS A 26 -36.57 -7.64 -10.06
N TYR A 27 -36.74 -6.91 -8.95
CA TYR A 27 -36.51 -5.48 -8.86
C TYR A 27 -35.09 -5.11 -9.30
N TYR A 28 -34.08 -5.84 -8.84
CA TYR A 28 -32.69 -5.67 -9.26
C TYR A 28 -32.49 -5.85 -10.78
N GLU A 29 -33.08 -6.90 -11.38
CA GLU A 29 -32.94 -7.15 -12.82
C GLU A 29 -33.62 -6.06 -13.67
N GLU A 30 -34.74 -5.53 -13.19
CA GLU A 30 -35.55 -4.51 -13.86
C GLU A 30 -35.12 -3.07 -13.50
N PHE A 31 -34.16 -2.90 -12.59
CA PHE A 31 -33.78 -1.59 -12.06
C PHE A 31 -33.29 -0.64 -13.16
N SER A 32 -33.85 0.56 -13.17
CA SER A 32 -33.54 1.57 -14.17
C SER A 32 -32.39 2.46 -13.73
N PHE A 33 -31.18 2.12 -14.19
CA PHE A 33 -29.98 2.93 -13.97
C PHE A 33 -30.05 4.31 -14.66
N ARG A 34 -29.41 5.31 -14.06
CA ARG A 34 -29.22 6.67 -14.59
C ARG A 34 -27.72 6.95 -14.79
N PRO A 35 -27.33 7.83 -15.72
CA PRO A 35 -25.92 8.12 -15.99
C PRO A 35 -25.14 8.68 -14.79
N ASP A 36 -25.82 9.34 -13.86
CA ASP A 36 -25.26 9.95 -12.65
C ASP A 36 -25.41 9.06 -11.40
N ASP A 37 -25.87 7.82 -11.56
CA ASP A 37 -25.86 6.85 -10.47
C ASP A 37 -24.42 6.49 -10.08
N ILE A 38 -24.24 6.24 -8.78
CA ILE A 38 -23.00 5.79 -8.18
C ILE A 38 -23.25 4.41 -7.58
N LEU A 39 -22.61 3.40 -8.15
CA LEU A 39 -22.66 2.03 -7.67
C LEU A 39 -21.38 1.71 -6.89
N ILE A 40 -21.51 1.39 -5.61
CA ILE A 40 -20.41 0.85 -4.81
C ILE A 40 -20.45 -0.67 -4.90
N VAL A 41 -19.36 -1.27 -5.36
CA VAL A 41 -19.27 -2.72 -5.52
C VAL A 41 -18.21 -3.26 -4.58
N THR A 42 -18.59 -4.27 -3.80
CA THR A 42 -17.64 -4.91 -2.87
C THR A 42 -17.95 -6.39 -2.77
N TYR A 43 -16.96 -7.26 -2.65
CA TYR A 43 -17.24 -8.59 -2.09
C TYR A 43 -17.59 -8.41 -0.60
N PRO A 44 -18.54 -9.17 -0.03
CA PRO A 44 -18.90 -9.04 1.38
C PRO A 44 -17.67 -8.97 2.30
N LYS A 45 -17.73 -8.06 3.28
CA LYS A 45 -16.67 -7.83 4.28
C LYS A 45 -15.39 -7.14 3.74
N SER A 46 -15.42 -6.62 2.52
CA SER A 46 -14.31 -5.85 1.94
C SER A 46 -14.28 -4.35 2.33
N GLY A 47 -15.19 -3.88 3.18
CA GLY A 47 -15.23 -2.47 3.61
C GLY A 47 -16.43 -1.67 3.13
N THR A 48 -17.51 -2.34 2.74
CA THR A 48 -18.78 -1.75 2.26
C THR A 48 -19.29 -0.62 3.16
N THR A 49 -19.38 -0.88 4.48
CA THR A 49 -19.83 0.10 5.47
C THR A 49 -18.97 1.37 5.52
N TRP A 50 -17.69 1.26 5.17
CA TRP A 50 -16.81 2.42 5.11
C TRP A 50 -17.19 3.32 3.93
N MET A 51 -17.45 2.73 2.76
CA MET A 51 -17.95 3.48 1.60
C MET A 51 -19.36 4.02 1.81
N GLN A 52 -20.21 3.30 2.54
CA GLN A 52 -21.53 3.81 2.93
C GLN A 52 -21.39 5.09 3.75
N GLU A 53 -20.29 5.31 4.48
CA GLU A 53 -20.03 6.54 5.25
C GLU A 53 -19.34 7.62 4.40
N ILE A 54 -18.30 7.24 3.66
CA ILE A 54 -17.45 8.17 2.90
C ILE A 54 -18.22 8.83 1.76
N VAL A 55 -18.92 8.05 0.92
CA VAL A 55 -19.54 8.58 -0.31
C VAL A 55 -20.63 9.60 0.03
N PRO A 56 -21.58 9.35 0.94
CA PRO A 56 -22.57 10.35 1.30
C PRO A 56 -21.98 11.65 1.85
N LEU A 57 -20.90 11.59 2.63
CA LEU A 57 -20.22 12.80 3.11
C LEU A 57 -19.56 13.57 1.97
N ILE A 58 -18.97 12.88 0.99
CA ILE A 58 -18.42 13.55 -0.20
C ILE A 58 -19.55 14.23 -0.98
N MET A 59 -20.63 13.50 -1.27
CA MET A 59 -21.76 14.00 -2.07
C MET A 59 -22.50 15.17 -1.41
N SER A 60 -22.50 15.23 -0.07
CA SER A 60 -23.08 16.32 0.72
C SER A 60 -22.07 17.41 1.08
N GLN A 61 -20.86 17.38 0.50
CA GLN A 61 -19.78 18.33 0.76
C GLN A 61 -19.44 18.45 2.26
N GLY A 62 -19.52 17.33 2.97
CA GLY A 62 -19.17 17.17 4.38
C GLY A 62 -20.31 17.37 5.37
N ASP A 63 -21.54 17.62 4.91
CA ASP A 63 -22.70 17.70 5.80
C ASP A 63 -23.02 16.33 6.42
N PRO A 64 -22.94 16.19 7.76
CA PRO A 64 -23.16 14.91 8.41
C PRO A 64 -24.64 14.57 8.62
N GLU A 65 -25.61 15.43 8.30
CA GLU A 65 -27.02 15.23 8.64
C GLU A 65 -27.52 13.83 8.23
N LEU A 66 -27.32 13.45 6.97
CA LEU A 66 -27.73 12.15 6.47
C LEU A 66 -27.00 10.98 7.16
N VAL A 67 -25.74 11.20 7.55
CA VAL A 67 -24.92 10.21 8.25
C VAL A 67 -25.31 10.02 9.70
N ASP A 68 -25.87 11.05 10.33
CA ASP A 68 -26.23 11.02 11.75
C ASP A 68 -27.68 10.65 11.99
N THR A 69 -28.52 10.72 10.96
CA THR A 69 -29.97 10.53 11.08
C THR A 69 -30.51 9.30 10.36
N VAL A 70 -29.83 8.82 9.31
CA VAL A 70 -30.31 7.70 8.48
C VAL A 70 -29.36 6.50 8.58
N PRO A 71 -29.85 5.31 8.96
CA PRO A 71 -29.03 4.10 8.98
C PRO A 71 -28.36 3.83 7.64
N ASN A 72 -27.13 3.31 7.67
CA ASN A 72 -26.33 3.10 6.46
C ASN A 72 -27.01 2.23 5.39
N TRP A 73 -27.77 1.20 5.79
CA TRP A 73 -28.55 0.32 4.92
C TRP A 73 -29.79 0.98 4.30
N ASP A 74 -30.23 2.14 4.81
CA ASP A 74 -31.27 2.98 4.18
C ASP A 74 -30.64 4.10 3.34
N ARG A 75 -29.54 4.67 3.84
CA ARG A 75 -28.78 5.74 3.20
C ARG A 75 -28.20 5.29 1.86
N VAL A 76 -27.47 4.18 1.87
CA VAL A 76 -26.85 3.56 0.70
C VAL A 76 -27.22 2.06 0.68
N PRO A 77 -28.43 1.71 0.22
CA PRO A 77 -28.95 0.34 0.28
C PRO A 77 -28.28 -0.60 -0.73
N TRP A 78 -28.35 -1.90 -0.47
CA TRP A 78 -28.01 -2.95 -1.44
C TRP A 78 -29.13 -3.11 -2.46
N LEU A 79 -28.79 -3.06 -3.74
CA LEU A 79 -29.76 -3.08 -4.82
C LEU A 79 -30.50 -4.42 -4.94
N GLU A 80 -29.82 -5.51 -4.59
CA GLU A 80 -30.35 -6.87 -4.65
C GLU A 80 -31.23 -7.30 -3.45
N GLU A 81 -31.25 -6.52 -2.37
CA GLU A 81 -31.98 -6.86 -1.15
C GLU A 81 -33.44 -6.39 -1.17
N THR A 82 -34.31 -7.07 -0.43
CA THR A 82 -35.74 -6.71 -0.25
C THR A 82 -35.90 -5.25 0.16
N ARG A 83 -34.96 -4.74 0.95
CA ARG A 83 -34.98 -3.35 1.43
C ARG A 83 -34.91 -2.31 0.30
N ALA A 84 -34.30 -2.63 -0.85
CA ALA A 84 -34.32 -1.74 -2.02
C ALA A 84 -35.74 -1.52 -2.56
N CYS A 85 -36.58 -2.56 -2.54
CA CYS A 85 -37.98 -2.46 -2.95
C CYS A 85 -38.76 -1.57 -1.98
N ASP A 86 -38.61 -1.81 -0.68
CA ASP A 86 -39.29 -1.06 0.39
C ASP A 86 -38.96 0.44 0.34
N LEU A 87 -37.73 0.78 -0.04
CA LEU A 87 -37.22 2.15 -0.14
C LEU A 87 -37.50 2.81 -1.50
N ASN A 88 -38.02 2.07 -2.47
CA ASN A 88 -38.35 2.53 -3.82
C ASN A 88 -37.23 3.38 -4.46
N LEU A 89 -36.06 2.76 -4.69
CA LEU A 89 -34.85 3.48 -5.13
C LEU A 89 -35.01 4.18 -6.49
N ASP A 90 -35.98 3.76 -7.31
CA ASP A 90 -36.32 4.42 -8.58
C ASP A 90 -36.84 5.84 -8.40
N GLN A 91 -37.47 6.14 -7.26
CA GLN A 91 -38.04 7.46 -6.97
C GLN A 91 -37.07 8.40 -6.23
N ARG A 92 -35.87 7.93 -5.86
CA ARG A 92 -34.89 8.78 -5.19
C ARG A 92 -34.40 9.92 -6.11
N PRO A 93 -34.13 11.11 -5.55
CA PRO A 93 -33.50 12.18 -6.29
C PRO A 93 -32.10 11.76 -6.73
N SER A 94 -31.72 12.24 -7.91
CA SER A 94 -30.37 12.10 -8.44
C SER A 94 -29.40 13.09 -7.76
N PRO A 95 -28.11 12.75 -7.57
CA PRO A 95 -27.49 11.47 -7.88
C PRO A 95 -27.81 10.39 -6.83
N ARG A 96 -28.07 9.15 -7.28
CA ARG A 96 -28.39 8.03 -6.38
C ARG A 96 -27.13 7.23 -6.06
N VAL A 97 -27.01 6.81 -4.81
CA VAL A 97 -25.90 5.96 -4.35
C VAL A 97 -26.48 4.66 -3.80
N PHE A 98 -25.98 3.53 -4.27
CA PHE A 98 -26.37 2.21 -3.81
C PHE A 98 -25.20 1.23 -3.94
N ILE A 99 -25.38 0.05 -3.36
CA ILE A 99 -24.36 -0.99 -3.31
C ILE A 99 -24.82 -2.25 -4.04
N THR A 100 -23.86 -3.03 -4.51
CA THR A 100 -24.08 -4.45 -4.76
C THR A 100 -22.89 -5.31 -4.33
N HIS A 101 -23.19 -6.56 -3.96
CA HIS A 101 -22.25 -7.64 -3.73
C HIS A 101 -22.19 -8.63 -4.91
N PHE A 102 -22.87 -8.33 -6.01
CA PHE A 102 -22.89 -9.18 -7.18
C PHE A 102 -21.60 -9.12 -8.01
N GLN A 103 -21.29 -10.27 -8.60
CA GLN A 103 -20.18 -10.42 -9.53
C GLN A 103 -20.49 -9.68 -10.84
N TYR A 104 -19.47 -9.28 -11.57
CA TYR A 104 -19.63 -8.52 -12.81
C TYR A 104 -20.56 -9.20 -13.84
N ASN A 105 -20.47 -10.53 -13.99
CA ASN A 105 -21.34 -11.32 -14.88
C ASN A 105 -22.80 -11.44 -14.40
N MET A 106 -23.11 -10.99 -13.18
CA MET A 106 -24.46 -10.96 -12.61
C MET A 106 -25.12 -9.58 -12.77
N MET A 107 -24.40 -8.58 -13.27
CA MET A 107 -24.94 -7.24 -13.53
C MET A 107 -26.12 -7.28 -14.51
N SER A 108 -27.12 -6.43 -14.27
CA SER A 108 -28.33 -6.41 -15.09
C SER A 108 -28.09 -5.78 -16.47
N THR A 109 -28.97 -6.02 -17.42
CA THR A 109 -28.88 -5.38 -18.75
C THR A 109 -28.91 -3.85 -18.67
N GLY A 110 -29.63 -3.29 -17.69
CA GLY A 110 -29.67 -1.85 -17.42
C GLY A 110 -28.29 -1.28 -17.09
N PHE A 111 -27.52 -1.98 -16.25
CA PHE A 111 -26.14 -1.59 -15.93
C PHE A 111 -25.26 -1.51 -17.18
N PHE A 112 -25.25 -2.56 -18.01
CA PHE A 112 -24.41 -2.60 -19.21
C PHE A 112 -24.80 -1.57 -20.28
N LYS A 113 -26.06 -1.16 -20.30
CA LYS A 113 -26.56 -0.12 -21.20
C LYS A 113 -26.14 1.28 -20.75
N VAL A 114 -26.27 1.57 -19.46
CA VAL A 114 -26.07 2.93 -18.91
C VAL A 114 -24.63 3.18 -18.49
N LYS A 115 -23.95 2.17 -17.96
CA LYS A 115 -22.55 2.23 -17.50
C LYS A 115 -22.35 3.33 -16.45
N PRO A 116 -23.06 3.25 -15.30
CA PRO A 116 -22.94 4.24 -14.22
C PRO A 116 -21.53 4.25 -13.63
N ARG A 117 -21.22 5.24 -12.79
CA ARG A 117 -19.94 5.28 -12.07
C ARG A 117 -19.88 4.16 -11.06
N VAL A 118 -18.77 3.43 -11.05
CA VAL A 118 -18.55 2.32 -10.11
C VAL A 118 -17.36 2.62 -9.22
N ILE A 119 -17.53 2.44 -7.91
CA ILE A 119 -16.41 2.35 -6.97
C ILE A 119 -16.29 0.88 -6.54
N TYR A 120 -15.23 0.21 -7.01
CA TYR A 120 -14.95 -1.17 -6.66
C TYR A 120 -13.96 -1.24 -5.49
N VAL A 121 -14.39 -1.79 -4.35
CA VAL A 121 -13.52 -1.93 -3.16
C VAL A 121 -12.98 -3.34 -3.05
N MET A 122 -11.65 -3.42 -3.06
CA MET A 122 -10.90 -4.66 -2.79
C MET A 122 -10.42 -4.70 -1.35
N ARG A 123 -10.21 -5.91 -0.84
CA ARG A 123 -9.56 -6.12 0.46
C ARG A 123 -8.77 -7.40 0.41
N ASN A 124 -7.71 -7.50 1.21
CA ASN A 124 -6.95 -8.75 1.34
C ASN A 124 -7.90 -9.93 1.62
N PRO A 125 -7.90 -10.98 0.79
CA PRO A 125 -8.90 -12.05 0.89
C PRO A 125 -8.80 -12.86 2.18
N ARG A 126 -7.63 -12.85 2.86
CA ARG A 126 -7.46 -13.48 4.18
C ARG A 126 -8.15 -12.67 5.29
N ASP A 127 -8.12 -11.34 5.20
CA ASP A 127 -8.88 -10.47 6.11
C ASP A 127 -10.37 -10.52 5.83
N VAL A 128 -10.76 -10.62 4.55
CA VAL A 128 -12.14 -10.88 4.14
C VAL A 128 -12.62 -12.17 4.79
N PHE A 129 -11.92 -13.29 4.59
CA PHE A 129 -12.21 -14.58 5.21
C PHE A 129 -12.39 -14.45 6.73
N THR A 130 -11.42 -13.85 7.42
CA THR A 130 -11.44 -13.68 8.88
C THR A 130 -12.65 -12.88 9.32
N SER A 131 -12.92 -11.74 8.66
CA SER A 131 -14.08 -10.90 8.97
C SER A 131 -15.40 -11.60 8.66
N TYR A 132 -15.42 -12.47 7.67
CA TYR A 132 -16.59 -13.23 7.26
C TYR A 132 -16.89 -14.34 8.26
N PHE A 133 -15.89 -15.09 8.71
CA PHE A 133 -16.05 -16.13 9.72
C PHE A 133 -16.74 -15.58 10.98
N HIS A 134 -16.24 -14.46 11.54
CA HIS A 134 -16.86 -13.82 12.71
C HIS A 134 -18.26 -13.29 12.41
N PHE A 135 -18.48 -12.73 11.22
CA PHE A 135 -19.79 -12.23 10.81
C PHE A 135 -20.84 -13.35 10.66
N SER A 136 -20.47 -14.48 10.06
CA SER A 136 -21.33 -15.67 9.96
C SER A 136 -21.66 -16.26 11.33
N GLY A 137 -20.77 -16.10 12.31
CA GLY A 137 -21.04 -16.52 13.69
C GLY A 137 -22.11 -15.66 14.38
N MET A 138 -22.13 -14.36 14.13
CA MET A 138 -23.06 -13.43 14.77
C MET A 138 -24.41 -13.26 14.06
N ALA A 139 -24.46 -13.46 12.73
CA ALA A 139 -25.64 -13.19 11.92
C ALA A 139 -26.55 -14.43 11.85
N SER A 140 -27.71 -14.39 12.49
CA SER A 140 -28.62 -15.56 12.61
C SER A 140 -29.25 -15.99 11.28
N TYR A 141 -29.27 -15.09 10.30
CA TYR A 141 -29.74 -15.35 8.94
C TYR A 141 -28.68 -15.98 8.03
N LEU A 142 -27.50 -16.30 8.57
CA LEU A 142 -26.45 -17.08 7.91
C LEU A 142 -26.32 -18.46 8.56
N VAL A 143 -25.90 -19.44 7.78
CA VAL A 143 -25.51 -20.75 8.29
C VAL A 143 -24.28 -20.58 9.18
N THR A 144 -24.35 -21.15 10.39
CA THR A 144 -23.24 -21.15 11.35
C THR A 144 -21.96 -21.68 10.67
N PRO A 145 -20.82 -20.98 10.81
CA PRO A 145 -19.63 -21.27 10.01
C PRO A 145 -18.96 -22.61 10.32
N GLY A 146 -19.26 -23.24 11.46
CA GLY A 146 -18.56 -24.44 11.93
C GLY A 146 -17.16 -24.11 12.45
N THR A 147 -16.22 -25.04 12.28
CA THR A 147 -14.82 -24.75 12.61
C THR A 147 -14.19 -23.78 11.59
N GLN A 148 -13.15 -23.06 12.01
CA GLN A 148 -12.43 -22.13 11.12
C GLN A 148 -11.92 -22.82 9.86
N THR A 149 -11.34 -24.01 10.00
CA THR A 149 -10.77 -24.77 8.88
C THR A 149 -11.86 -25.24 7.90
N GLU A 150 -13.01 -25.71 8.38
CA GLU A 150 -14.15 -26.05 7.51
C GLU A 150 -14.66 -24.83 6.75
N PHE A 151 -14.80 -23.69 7.44
CA PHE A 151 -15.23 -22.45 6.81
C PHE A 151 -14.19 -21.94 5.79
N LEU A 152 -12.89 -22.14 6.05
CA LEU A 152 -11.82 -21.78 5.12
C LEU A 152 -11.94 -22.55 3.81
N HIS A 153 -12.15 -23.87 3.88
CA HIS A 153 -12.40 -24.67 2.67
C HIS A 153 -13.65 -24.19 1.94
N LYS A 154 -14.76 -23.93 2.65
CA LYS A 154 -15.98 -23.38 2.02
C LYS A 154 -15.74 -22.04 1.33
N PHE A 155 -14.99 -21.15 1.97
CA PHE A 155 -14.65 -19.84 1.42
C PHE A 155 -13.80 -19.95 0.15
N LEU A 156 -12.74 -20.76 0.18
CA LEU A 156 -11.85 -20.97 -0.96
C LEU A 156 -12.53 -21.70 -2.14
N ASP A 157 -13.44 -22.63 -1.84
CA ASP A 157 -14.27 -23.32 -2.83
C ASP A 157 -15.37 -22.42 -3.43
N GLY A 158 -15.55 -21.20 -2.91
CA GLY A 158 -16.59 -20.27 -3.37
C GLY A 158 -18.01 -20.69 -2.98
N LYS A 159 -18.15 -21.42 -1.88
CA LYS A 159 -19.45 -21.88 -1.33
C LYS A 159 -20.00 -20.98 -0.22
N ALA A 160 -19.39 -19.82 0.00
CA ALA A 160 -19.93 -18.77 0.87
C ALA A 160 -21.04 -17.99 0.14
N ILE A 161 -21.83 -17.18 0.86
CA ILE A 161 -22.81 -16.29 0.21
C ILE A 161 -22.08 -15.31 -0.74
N PHE A 162 -22.71 -15.00 -1.87
CA PHE A 162 -22.13 -14.29 -3.03
C PHE A 162 -20.99 -15.03 -3.77
N GLY A 163 -20.70 -16.27 -3.37
CA GLY A 163 -19.80 -17.17 -4.09
C GLY A 163 -18.32 -16.89 -3.86
N SER A 164 -17.52 -17.17 -4.89
CA SER A 164 -16.06 -17.08 -4.90
C SER A 164 -15.57 -15.63 -4.90
N TRP A 165 -14.77 -15.27 -3.88
CA TRP A 165 -14.04 -13.99 -3.87
C TRP A 165 -13.15 -13.83 -5.11
N PHE A 166 -12.52 -14.92 -5.56
CA PHE A 166 -11.62 -14.90 -6.71
C PHE A 166 -12.35 -14.57 -8.00
N ASP A 167 -13.52 -15.17 -8.21
CA ASP A 167 -14.30 -14.94 -9.44
C ASP A 167 -14.95 -13.56 -9.41
N HIS A 168 -15.36 -13.09 -8.22
CA HIS A 168 -15.82 -11.72 -8.02
C HIS A 168 -14.73 -10.70 -8.41
N VAL A 169 -13.52 -10.83 -7.86
CA VAL A 169 -12.41 -9.91 -8.17
C VAL A 169 -12.01 -10.00 -9.63
N LYS A 170 -11.75 -11.19 -10.17
CA LYS A 170 -11.38 -11.35 -11.58
C LYS A 170 -12.43 -10.76 -12.52
N GLY A 171 -13.72 -11.03 -12.27
CA GLY A 171 -14.80 -10.53 -13.10
C GLY A 171 -14.83 -9.02 -13.18
N TRP A 172 -14.71 -8.34 -12.04
CA TRP A 172 -14.71 -6.88 -11.99
C TRP A 172 -13.41 -6.28 -12.54
N MET A 173 -12.24 -6.86 -12.26
CA MET A 173 -10.96 -6.37 -12.80
C MET A 173 -10.88 -6.54 -14.33
N SER A 174 -11.55 -7.54 -14.88
CA SER A 174 -11.65 -7.78 -16.33
C SER A 174 -12.86 -7.12 -16.99
N ALA A 175 -13.55 -6.20 -16.30
CA ALA A 175 -14.69 -5.48 -16.86
C ALA A 175 -14.29 -4.66 -18.11
N ALA A 176 -15.19 -4.53 -19.10
CA ALA A 176 -14.92 -3.77 -20.31
C ALA A 176 -14.98 -2.24 -20.05
N GLU A 177 -15.75 -1.83 -19.05
CA GLU A 177 -16.02 -0.45 -18.67
C GLU A 177 -14.99 0.13 -17.69
N GLN A 178 -13.72 -0.27 -17.75
CA GLN A 178 -12.71 0.16 -16.77
C GLN A 178 -12.63 1.69 -16.59
N GLN A 179 -12.91 2.47 -17.64
CA GLN A 179 -12.95 3.94 -17.59
C GLN A 179 -14.05 4.51 -16.66
N HIS A 180 -15.09 3.73 -16.34
CA HIS A 180 -16.18 4.09 -15.44
C HIS A 180 -16.01 3.48 -14.04
N ILE A 181 -14.89 2.79 -13.78
CA ILE A 181 -14.66 2.06 -12.53
C ILE A 181 -13.43 2.66 -11.83
N MET A 182 -13.63 3.14 -10.60
CA MET A 182 -12.54 3.43 -9.69
C MET A 182 -12.28 2.22 -8.80
N TYR A 183 -11.07 1.68 -8.90
CA TYR A 183 -10.59 0.64 -7.98
C TYR A 183 -9.91 1.28 -6.77
N ILE A 184 -10.31 0.85 -5.58
CA ILE A 184 -9.70 1.26 -4.32
C ILE A 184 -9.58 0.05 -3.41
N SER A 185 -8.49 -0.06 -2.66
CA SER A 185 -8.35 -1.11 -1.65
C SER A 185 -8.71 -0.59 -0.24
N TYR A 186 -9.21 -1.49 0.60
CA TYR A 186 -9.38 -1.24 2.03
C TYR A 186 -8.04 -0.84 2.67
N GLU A 187 -6.95 -1.45 2.21
CA GLU A 187 -5.59 -1.19 2.66
C GLU A 187 -5.11 0.22 2.28
N GLU A 188 -5.44 0.72 1.08
CA GLU A 188 -5.21 2.13 0.69
C GLU A 188 -5.91 3.09 1.65
N MET A 189 -7.20 2.84 1.96
CA MET A 189 -7.97 3.69 2.85
C MET A 189 -7.45 3.68 4.29
N ILE A 190 -6.90 2.56 4.76
CA ILE A 190 -6.26 2.47 6.08
C ILE A 190 -4.95 3.26 6.13
N LEU A 191 -4.18 3.28 5.04
CA LEU A 191 -2.92 4.01 4.98
C LEU A 191 -3.16 5.51 5.03
N ASP A 192 -3.97 6.01 4.12
CA ASP A 192 -4.20 7.44 3.95
C ASP A 192 -5.64 7.68 3.51
N LEU A 193 -6.49 7.88 4.52
CA LEU A 193 -7.91 8.12 4.31
C LEU A 193 -8.15 9.48 3.66
N GLU A 194 -7.32 10.50 3.92
CA GLU A 194 -7.50 11.83 3.32
C GLU A 194 -7.17 11.80 1.81
N ALA A 195 -6.08 11.11 1.43
CA ALA A 195 -5.76 10.87 0.02
C ALA A 195 -6.84 10.02 -0.66
N SER A 196 -7.36 9.00 0.02
CA SER A 196 -8.46 8.16 -0.49
C SER A 196 -9.74 8.97 -0.71
N VAL A 197 -10.15 9.79 0.26
CA VAL A 197 -11.28 10.73 0.14
C VAL A 197 -11.06 11.68 -1.02
N THR A 198 -9.86 12.21 -1.18
CA THR A 198 -9.50 13.10 -2.30
C THR A 198 -9.71 12.41 -3.64
N ARG A 199 -9.20 11.19 -3.80
CA ARG A 199 -9.32 10.41 -5.03
C ARG A 199 -10.77 10.03 -5.35
N ILE A 200 -11.55 9.64 -4.34
CA ILE A 200 -12.99 9.35 -4.50
C ILE A 200 -13.73 10.63 -4.92
N ALA A 201 -13.47 11.76 -4.26
CA ALA A 201 -14.13 13.04 -4.57
C ALA A 201 -13.83 13.51 -6.01
N GLN A 202 -12.59 13.33 -6.47
CA GLN A 202 -12.21 13.59 -7.86
C GLN A 202 -12.94 12.68 -8.84
N PHE A 203 -13.01 11.38 -8.57
CA PHE A 203 -13.72 10.42 -9.42
C PHE A 203 -15.23 10.69 -9.50
N LEU A 204 -15.82 11.23 -8.42
CA LEU A 204 -17.23 11.60 -8.36
C LEU A 204 -17.51 13.03 -8.85
N ASP A 205 -16.51 13.73 -9.42
CA ASP A 205 -16.61 15.14 -9.83
C ASP A 205 -17.19 16.07 -8.75
N THR A 206 -16.87 15.80 -7.49
CA THR A 206 -17.31 16.58 -6.33
C THR A 206 -16.09 17.22 -5.68
N PRO A 207 -15.55 18.32 -6.23
CA PRO A 207 -14.32 18.91 -5.73
C PRO A 207 -14.50 19.43 -4.30
N LEU A 208 -13.63 18.98 -3.41
CA LEU A 208 -13.57 19.40 -2.01
C LEU A 208 -12.29 20.19 -1.74
N ASP A 209 -12.38 21.22 -0.90
CA ASP A 209 -11.19 21.89 -0.37
C ASP A 209 -10.42 20.98 0.60
N SER A 210 -9.18 21.37 0.92
CA SER A 210 -8.28 20.59 1.78
C SER A 210 -8.79 20.47 3.23
N GLU A 211 -9.54 21.45 3.73
CA GLU A 211 -10.11 21.37 5.08
C GLU A 211 -11.22 20.34 5.14
N MET A 212 -12.09 20.33 4.12
CA MET A 212 -13.22 19.41 4.03
C MET A 212 -12.77 17.96 3.85
N LYS A 213 -11.77 17.72 2.99
CA LYS A 213 -11.17 16.38 2.81
C LYS A 213 -10.71 15.80 4.15
N ARG A 214 -9.98 16.59 4.93
CA ARG A 214 -9.49 16.22 6.25
C ARG A 214 -10.61 15.98 7.25
N LYS A 215 -11.66 16.83 7.28
CA LYS A 215 -12.83 16.64 8.16
C LYS A 215 -13.58 15.35 7.85
N ILE A 216 -13.82 15.06 6.57
CA ILE A 216 -14.47 13.82 6.14
C ILE A 216 -13.59 12.62 6.53
N ALA A 217 -12.28 12.67 6.27
CA ALA A 217 -11.36 11.61 6.66
C ALA A 217 -11.36 11.37 8.19
N GLU A 218 -11.23 12.44 8.99
CA GLU A 218 -11.27 12.34 10.45
C GLU A 218 -12.59 11.74 10.95
N ARG A 219 -13.72 12.10 10.36
CA ARG A 219 -15.02 11.54 10.71
C ARG A 219 -15.12 10.05 10.36
N CYS A 220 -14.59 9.66 9.21
CA CYS A 220 -14.65 8.30 8.68
C CYS A 220 -13.62 7.34 9.29
N VAL A 221 -12.79 7.75 10.26
CA VAL A 221 -11.92 6.80 10.96
C VAL A 221 -12.74 5.80 11.78
N PHE A 222 -12.26 4.56 11.89
CA PHE A 222 -12.95 3.46 12.54
C PHE A 222 -13.51 3.79 13.94
N LYS A 223 -12.71 4.47 14.77
CA LYS A 223 -13.10 4.86 16.14
C LYS A 223 -14.36 5.75 16.17
N ASN A 224 -14.54 6.60 15.16
CA ASN A 224 -15.66 7.54 15.09
C ASN A 224 -16.90 6.84 14.52
N MET A 225 -16.76 6.10 13.42
CA MET A 225 -17.83 5.27 12.87
C MET A 225 -18.39 4.27 13.89
N LYS A 226 -17.52 3.66 14.71
CA LYS A 226 -17.93 2.70 15.75
C LYS A 226 -18.85 3.31 16.82
N LYS A 227 -18.81 4.63 17.01
CA LYS A 227 -19.69 5.35 17.93
C LYS A 227 -21.01 5.80 17.30
N ASN A 228 -21.07 5.89 15.96
CA ASN A 228 -22.28 6.32 15.27
C ASN A 228 -23.28 5.15 15.18
N LYS A 229 -24.43 5.28 15.86
CA LYS A 229 -25.48 4.25 15.85
C LYS A 229 -26.07 4.01 14.46
N MET A 230 -26.03 5.00 13.58
CA MET A 230 -26.48 4.87 12.19
C MET A 230 -25.49 4.08 11.31
N SER A 231 -24.26 3.87 11.78
CA SER A 231 -23.20 3.23 10.97
C SER A 231 -22.66 1.94 11.59
N ASN A 232 -22.83 1.72 12.89
CA ASN A 232 -22.24 0.61 13.64
C ASN A 232 -23.14 -0.63 13.79
N TYR A 233 -24.33 -0.63 13.20
CA TYR A 233 -25.31 -1.73 13.24
C TYR A 233 -25.92 -2.04 14.62
N SER A 234 -25.71 -1.19 15.63
CA SER A 234 -26.35 -1.36 16.95
C SER A 234 -27.88 -1.20 16.95
N LEU A 235 -28.46 -0.68 15.86
CA LEU A 235 -29.91 -0.60 15.67
C LEU A 235 -30.53 -1.89 15.09
N VAL A 236 -29.70 -2.84 14.64
CA VAL A 236 -30.18 -4.15 14.19
C VAL A 236 -30.56 -4.97 15.43
N PRO A 237 -31.76 -5.58 15.48
CA PRO A 237 -32.15 -6.39 16.63
C PRO A 237 -31.19 -7.56 16.86
N SER A 238 -30.94 -7.89 18.13
CA SER A 238 -30.00 -8.94 18.54
C SER A 238 -30.38 -10.34 18.02
N GLU A 239 -31.65 -10.55 17.70
CA GLU A 239 -32.16 -11.79 17.10
C GLU A 239 -31.63 -12.00 15.67
N PHE A 240 -31.24 -10.92 14.98
CA PHE A 240 -30.64 -10.97 13.64
C PHE A 240 -29.11 -10.91 13.68
N MET A 241 -28.56 -10.13 14.62
CA MET A 241 -27.11 -9.93 14.77
C MET A 241 -26.76 -9.87 16.26
N ASP A 242 -26.14 -10.93 16.79
CA ASP A 242 -25.80 -10.99 18.22
C ASP A 242 -24.46 -10.31 18.54
N PRO A 243 -24.46 -9.12 19.19
CA PRO A 243 -23.23 -8.42 19.53
C PRO A 243 -22.37 -9.16 20.57
N ASN A 244 -22.94 -10.14 21.31
CA ASN A 244 -22.19 -10.93 22.28
C ASN A 244 -21.31 -11.99 21.61
N VAL A 245 -21.63 -12.41 20.38
CA VAL A 245 -20.80 -13.32 19.58
C VAL A 245 -19.70 -12.55 18.87
N SER A 246 -20.05 -11.44 18.22
CA SER A 246 -19.10 -10.53 17.59
C SER A 246 -19.72 -9.16 17.40
N GLU A 247 -18.94 -8.09 17.51
CA GLU A 247 -19.40 -6.77 17.08
C GLU A 247 -19.28 -6.64 15.55
N PHE A 248 -20.26 -6.02 14.89
CA PHE A 248 -20.23 -5.82 13.43
C PHE A 248 -18.99 -5.03 12.99
N LEU A 249 -18.73 -3.89 13.66
CA LEU A 249 -17.48 -3.14 13.52
C LEU A 249 -16.44 -3.69 14.50
N ARG A 250 -15.87 -4.85 14.15
CA ARG A 250 -14.98 -5.64 15.01
C ARG A 250 -13.67 -4.93 15.39
N LYS A 251 -12.71 -4.84 14.46
CA LYS A 251 -11.38 -4.25 14.71
C LYS A 251 -11.00 -3.09 13.79
N GLY A 252 -11.51 -3.05 12.57
CA GLY A 252 -11.21 -1.96 11.63
C GLY A 252 -9.77 -1.89 11.15
N ILE A 253 -8.99 -2.96 11.33
CA ILE A 253 -7.58 -3.03 10.91
C ILE A 253 -7.43 -3.90 9.66
N ALA A 254 -6.25 -3.81 9.05
CA ALA A 254 -5.83 -4.70 7.99
C ALA A 254 -4.72 -5.64 8.53
N GLY A 255 -4.68 -6.88 8.05
CA GLY A 255 -3.74 -7.91 8.50
C GLY A 255 -4.15 -8.68 9.76
N ASP A 256 -5.41 -8.60 10.20
CA ASP A 256 -5.85 -9.32 11.40
C ASP A 256 -5.92 -10.84 11.17
N TRP A 257 -5.99 -11.30 9.92
CA TRP A 257 -5.91 -12.72 9.58
C TRP A 257 -4.71 -13.43 10.21
N LYS A 258 -3.59 -12.72 10.42
CA LYS A 258 -2.38 -13.26 11.08
C LYS A 258 -2.61 -13.68 12.53
N ASN A 259 -3.63 -13.12 13.19
CA ASN A 259 -4.02 -13.48 14.54
C ASN A 259 -5.03 -14.63 14.60
N HIS A 260 -5.49 -15.11 13.44
CA HIS A 260 -6.58 -16.08 13.34
C HIS A 260 -6.17 -17.34 12.57
N LEU A 261 -5.56 -17.19 11.40
CA LEU A 261 -5.08 -18.33 10.61
C LEU A 261 -3.82 -18.91 11.23
N THR A 262 -3.79 -20.24 11.33
CA THR A 262 -2.54 -20.96 11.58
C THR A 262 -1.59 -20.83 10.39
N VAL A 263 -0.30 -21.09 10.60
CA VAL A 263 0.70 -21.08 9.52
C VAL A 263 0.29 -22.03 8.38
N ALA A 264 -0.18 -23.24 8.72
CA ALA A 264 -0.62 -24.22 7.73
C ALA A 264 -1.85 -23.75 6.92
N GLU A 265 -2.83 -23.11 7.58
CA GLU A 265 -3.99 -22.55 6.89
C GLU A 265 -3.62 -21.37 6.00
N ALA A 266 -2.70 -20.50 6.45
CA ALA A 266 -2.19 -19.40 5.65
C ALA A 266 -1.41 -19.91 4.43
N ASP A 267 -0.54 -20.92 4.59
CA ASP A 267 0.20 -21.52 3.49
C ASP A 267 -0.73 -22.18 2.45
N TYR A 268 -1.77 -22.89 2.94
CA TYR A 268 -2.80 -23.47 2.08
C TYR A 268 -3.60 -22.40 1.32
N PHE A 269 -3.97 -21.31 2.00
CA PHE A 269 -4.61 -20.15 1.37
C PHE A 269 -3.73 -19.59 0.26
N ASP A 270 -2.45 -19.40 0.55
CA ASP A 270 -1.48 -18.79 -0.36
C ASP A 270 -1.26 -19.63 -1.62
N GLU A 271 -1.19 -20.96 -1.48
CA GLU A 271 -1.12 -21.88 -2.61
C GLU A 271 -2.36 -21.76 -3.49
N PHE A 272 -3.54 -21.81 -2.87
CA PHE A 272 -4.81 -21.70 -3.59
C PHE A 272 -4.94 -20.34 -4.30
N TYR A 273 -4.56 -19.26 -3.60
CA TYR A 273 -4.55 -17.90 -4.14
C TYR A 273 -3.64 -17.80 -5.37
N ARG A 274 -2.40 -18.28 -5.28
CA ARG A 274 -1.45 -18.27 -6.40
C ARG A 274 -2.03 -18.98 -7.62
N LYS A 275 -2.62 -20.16 -7.43
CA LYS A 275 -3.25 -20.93 -8.50
C LYS A 275 -4.45 -20.21 -9.13
N LYS A 276 -5.29 -19.55 -8.32
CA LYS A 276 -6.51 -18.87 -8.79
C LYS A 276 -6.26 -17.50 -9.41
N MET A 277 -5.18 -16.81 -9.04
CA MET A 277 -4.88 -15.43 -9.42
C MET A 277 -3.66 -15.29 -10.34
N GLN A 278 -3.09 -16.39 -10.82
CA GLN A 278 -1.90 -16.38 -11.70
C GLN A 278 -2.07 -15.48 -12.93
N ASP A 279 -3.25 -15.47 -13.54
CA ASP A 279 -3.51 -14.68 -14.77
C ASP A 279 -3.71 -13.19 -14.47
N VAL A 280 -4.10 -12.87 -13.23
CA VAL A 280 -4.20 -11.48 -12.73
C VAL A 280 -2.82 -10.94 -12.32
N ALA A 281 -1.87 -11.80 -11.94
CA ALA A 281 -0.53 -11.38 -11.54
C ALA A 281 0.28 -10.70 -12.66
N ALA A 282 -0.01 -11.02 -13.94
CA ALA A 282 0.54 -10.28 -15.08
C ALA A 282 -0.06 -8.86 -15.20
N MET A 283 -1.34 -8.69 -14.83
CA MET A 283 -1.96 -7.37 -14.68
C MET A 283 -1.45 -6.63 -13.44
N ALA A 284 -1.00 -7.36 -12.40
CA ALA A 284 -0.49 -6.77 -11.17
C ALA A 284 0.84 -6.01 -11.34
N GLU A 285 1.74 -6.40 -12.27
CA GLU A 285 2.94 -5.57 -12.55
C GLU A 285 2.53 -4.23 -13.19
N GLU A 286 1.58 -4.25 -14.13
CA GLU A 286 1.01 -3.04 -14.75
C GLU A 286 0.18 -2.21 -13.79
N GLU A 287 -0.41 -2.80 -12.74
CA GLU A 287 -1.16 -2.10 -11.69
C GLU A 287 -0.25 -1.53 -10.60
N LEU A 288 0.81 -2.24 -10.21
CA LEU A 288 1.71 -1.84 -9.13
C LEU A 288 2.83 -0.91 -9.60
N TYR A 289 3.22 -0.95 -10.87
CA TYR A 289 4.31 -0.13 -11.39
C TYR A 289 3.88 0.87 -12.46
N ILE A 290 4.50 2.05 -12.45
CA ILE A 290 4.57 2.96 -13.61
C ILE A 290 5.97 2.89 -14.21
N VAL A 291 6.08 3.11 -15.52
CA VAL A 291 7.37 3.30 -16.19
C VAL A 291 7.64 4.79 -16.33
N TYR A 292 8.72 5.26 -15.72
CA TYR A 292 9.15 6.66 -15.80
C TYR A 292 10.62 6.71 -16.23
N LYS A 293 10.91 7.42 -17.32
CA LYS A 293 12.25 7.49 -17.95
C LYS A 293 12.92 6.11 -18.13
N GLY A 294 12.12 5.09 -18.45
CA GLY A 294 12.60 3.73 -18.73
C GLY A 294 12.84 2.84 -17.50
N VAL A 295 12.50 3.28 -16.28
CA VAL A 295 12.59 2.45 -15.07
C VAL A 295 11.22 2.23 -14.42
N TYR A 296 11.07 1.11 -13.74
CA TYR A 296 9.86 0.79 -12.96
C TYR A 296 9.85 1.56 -11.64
N LEU A 297 8.76 2.25 -11.35
CA LEU A 297 8.48 2.91 -10.07
C LEU A 297 7.16 2.40 -9.50
N VAL A 298 7.02 2.38 -8.18
CA VAL A 298 5.80 1.92 -7.51
C VAL A 298 4.69 2.96 -7.65
N LYS A 299 3.54 2.60 -8.25
CA LYS A 299 2.37 3.50 -8.44
C LYS A 299 1.86 4.06 -7.12
N LEU A 300 1.84 3.23 -6.08
CA LEU A 300 1.38 3.64 -4.74
C LEU A 300 2.14 4.87 -4.22
N THR A 301 3.44 4.96 -4.51
CA THR A 301 4.29 6.06 -4.01
C THR A 301 4.65 7.09 -5.08
N HIS A 302 4.40 6.83 -6.36
CA HIS A 302 4.72 7.74 -7.46
C HIS A 302 3.50 7.98 -8.34
N THR A 303 3.08 9.22 -8.42
CA THR A 303 1.98 9.72 -9.25
C THR A 303 2.53 10.65 -10.33
N PRO A 304 1.77 10.90 -11.41
CA PRO A 304 2.12 11.95 -12.38
C PRO A 304 2.40 13.30 -11.69
N GLU A 305 1.63 13.63 -10.65
CA GLU A 305 1.77 14.86 -9.87
C GLU A 305 3.08 14.88 -9.06
N SER A 306 3.44 13.78 -8.39
CA SER A 306 4.69 13.72 -7.62
C SER A 306 5.93 13.77 -8.52
N LEU A 307 5.87 13.13 -9.69
CA LEU A 307 6.94 13.17 -10.67
C LEU A 307 7.08 14.54 -11.30
N LYS A 308 5.97 15.24 -11.58
CA LYS A 308 6.00 16.63 -12.01
C LYS A 308 6.61 17.54 -10.93
N TYR A 309 6.19 17.39 -9.68
CA TYR A 309 6.77 18.13 -8.55
C TYR A 309 8.27 17.92 -8.45
N TYR A 310 8.76 16.69 -8.61
CA TYR A 310 10.18 16.38 -8.62
C TYR A 310 10.94 17.09 -9.77
N GLU A 311 10.37 17.09 -10.98
CA GLU A 311 11.00 17.75 -12.15
C GLU A 311 11.08 19.27 -11.98
N GLU A 312 10.08 19.86 -11.33
CA GLU A 312 9.96 21.31 -11.11
C GLU A 312 10.57 21.76 -9.76
N PHE A 313 11.10 20.82 -8.96
CA PHE A 313 11.59 21.12 -7.61
C PHE A 313 12.74 22.13 -7.63
N SER A 314 12.59 23.17 -6.81
CA SER A 314 13.57 24.25 -6.70
C SER A 314 14.63 23.94 -5.66
N PHE A 315 15.80 23.49 -6.11
CA PHE A 315 16.97 23.26 -5.26
C PHE A 315 17.60 24.57 -4.77
N ARG A 316 18.18 24.52 -3.57
CA ARG A 316 19.02 25.56 -2.96
C ARG A 316 20.48 25.09 -2.94
N PRO A 317 21.46 26.01 -2.97
CA PRO A 317 22.89 25.63 -2.92
C PRO A 317 23.29 24.84 -1.66
N ASP A 318 22.56 25.05 -0.56
CA ASP A 318 22.79 24.39 0.73
C ASP A 318 21.88 23.16 0.97
N ASP A 319 21.15 22.71 -0.05
CA ASP A 319 20.45 21.44 0.02
C ASP A 319 21.46 20.28 0.06
N ILE A 320 21.05 19.21 0.73
CA ILE A 320 21.79 17.96 0.84
C ILE A 320 20.93 16.85 0.26
N LEU A 321 21.44 16.14 -0.74
CA LEU A 321 20.78 15.02 -1.37
C LEU A 321 21.52 13.71 -1.02
N ILE A 322 20.81 12.80 -0.36
CA ILE A 322 21.29 11.44 -0.15
C ILE A 322 20.78 10.59 -1.30
N VAL A 323 21.70 9.96 -2.02
CA VAL A 323 21.39 9.15 -3.18
C VAL A 323 21.85 7.73 -2.95
N THR A 324 20.95 6.78 -3.12
CA THR A 324 21.28 5.36 -2.98
C THR A 324 20.49 4.56 -4.02
N TYR A 325 21.05 3.48 -4.56
CA TYR A 325 20.18 2.43 -5.10
C TYR A 325 19.33 1.84 -3.94
N PRO A 326 18.07 1.39 -4.17
CA PRO A 326 17.27 0.79 -3.11
C PRO A 326 18.03 -0.30 -2.34
N LYS A 327 17.88 -0.30 -1.02
CA LYS A 327 18.51 -1.30 -0.11
C LYS A 327 20.04 -1.19 0.05
N SER A 328 20.63 -0.07 -0.36
CA SER A 328 22.07 0.22 -0.14
C SER A 328 22.39 0.97 1.17
N GLY A 329 21.46 1.05 2.13
CA GLY A 329 21.70 1.69 3.43
C GLY A 329 21.11 3.10 3.58
N THR A 330 20.11 3.45 2.76
CA THR A 330 19.40 4.75 2.80
C THR A 330 18.97 5.15 4.20
N THR A 331 18.34 4.24 4.95
CA THR A 331 17.85 4.51 6.30
C THR A 331 18.97 4.79 7.29
N TRP A 332 20.16 4.23 7.07
CA TRP A 332 21.33 4.54 7.89
C TRP A 332 21.75 6.00 7.71
N MET A 333 21.75 6.48 6.46
CA MET A 333 21.99 7.90 6.16
C MET A 333 20.87 8.81 6.66
N GLN A 334 19.61 8.35 6.62
CA GLN A 334 18.50 9.07 7.23
C GLN A 334 18.74 9.28 8.72
N GLU A 335 19.40 8.36 9.42
CA GLU A 335 19.78 8.52 10.83
C GLU A 335 20.99 9.45 11.00
N ILE A 336 22.08 9.17 10.29
CA ILE A 336 23.38 9.81 10.46
C ILE A 336 23.36 11.29 10.08
N VAL A 337 22.85 11.65 8.90
CA VAL A 337 22.97 13.03 8.38
C VAL A 337 22.26 14.04 9.27
N PRO A 338 21.01 13.81 9.72
CA PRO A 338 20.37 14.76 10.62
C PRO A 338 21.05 14.86 11.98
N LEU A 339 21.66 13.78 12.49
CA LEU A 339 22.46 13.85 13.72
C LEU A 339 23.75 14.65 13.53
N ILE A 340 24.38 14.60 12.36
CA ILE A 340 25.52 15.48 12.06
C ILE A 340 25.06 16.94 12.08
N LEU A 341 23.99 17.26 11.35
CA LEU A 341 23.48 18.63 11.22
C LEU A 341 22.94 19.21 12.54
N SER A 342 22.42 18.35 13.42
CA SER A 342 21.95 18.73 14.76
C SER A 342 23.05 18.67 15.83
N GLN A 343 24.31 18.43 15.42
CA GLN A 343 25.44 18.27 16.35
C GLN A 343 25.14 17.24 17.46
N GLY A 344 24.54 16.12 17.08
CA GLY A 344 24.19 14.99 17.93
C GLY A 344 22.98 15.18 18.83
N ASP A 345 22.15 16.21 18.61
CA ASP A 345 20.83 16.31 19.22
C ASP A 345 19.87 15.28 18.57
N PRO A 346 19.37 14.30 19.33
CA PRO A 346 18.55 13.23 18.78
C PRO A 346 17.06 13.59 18.67
N VAL A 347 16.61 14.77 19.14
CA VAL A 347 15.17 15.09 19.26
C VAL A 347 14.40 14.80 17.97
N VAL A 348 14.87 15.29 16.83
CA VAL A 348 14.17 15.08 15.54
C VAL A 348 14.21 13.61 15.12
N VAL A 349 15.28 12.90 15.45
CA VAL A 349 15.48 11.48 15.11
C VAL A 349 14.60 10.55 15.96
N ASP A 350 14.32 10.95 17.20
CA ASP A 350 13.49 10.21 18.16
C ASP A 350 11.99 10.52 18.02
N THR A 351 11.64 11.63 17.37
CA THR A 351 10.24 12.11 17.33
C THR A 351 9.62 12.18 15.94
N VAL A 352 10.44 12.24 14.88
CA VAL A 352 9.95 12.38 13.50
C VAL A 352 10.35 11.15 12.69
N PRO A 353 9.39 10.46 12.05
CA PRO A 353 9.69 9.32 11.20
C PRO A 353 10.73 9.65 10.12
N SER A 354 11.59 8.68 9.80
CA SER A 354 12.71 8.86 8.86
C SER A 354 12.27 9.41 7.50
N TRP A 355 11.13 8.96 6.98
CA TRP A 355 10.52 9.41 5.72
C TRP A 355 9.89 10.81 5.77
N ASP A 356 9.68 11.41 6.95
CA ASP A 356 9.19 12.78 7.11
C ASP A 356 10.34 13.75 7.38
N ARG A 357 11.33 13.30 8.17
CA ARG A 357 12.55 14.02 8.47
C ARG A 357 13.42 14.20 7.24
N VAL A 358 13.69 13.12 6.50
CA VAL A 358 14.46 13.11 5.26
C VAL A 358 13.64 12.43 4.16
N PRO A 359 12.74 13.17 3.49
CA PRO A 359 11.77 12.59 2.57
C PRO A 359 12.38 12.24 1.21
N TRP A 360 11.76 11.26 0.54
CA TRP A 360 12.01 10.96 -0.88
C TRP A 360 11.39 12.05 -1.74
N LEU A 361 12.20 12.74 -2.54
CA LEU A 361 11.77 13.90 -3.32
C LEU A 361 10.75 13.56 -4.42
N HIS A 362 10.83 12.33 -4.95
CA HIS A 362 10.00 11.84 -6.06
C HIS A 362 8.69 11.17 -5.62
N ASN A 363 8.50 10.96 -4.31
CA ASN A 363 7.33 10.28 -3.76
C ASN A 363 6.15 11.25 -3.56
N ASN A 364 4.92 10.73 -3.62
CA ASN A 364 3.66 11.45 -3.36
C ASN A 364 3.69 12.23 -2.05
N LYS A 365 4.35 11.70 -1.01
CA LYS A 365 4.45 12.36 0.29
C LYS A 365 5.13 13.73 0.21
N ALA A 366 6.06 13.94 -0.72
CA ALA A 366 6.75 15.21 -0.90
C ALA A 366 5.78 16.37 -1.19
N LEU A 367 4.67 16.10 -1.89
CA LEU A 367 3.62 17.07 -2.21
C LEU A 367 2.96 17.68 -0.97
N HIS A 368 2.96 16.95 0.15
CA HIS A 368 2.21 17.31 1.36
C HIS A 368 3.13 17.79 2.51
N LEU A 369 4.46 17.79 2.30
CA LEU A 369 5.44 18.09 3.34
C LEU A 369 5.96 19.53 3.33
N ASN A 370 5.43 20.38 2.44
CA ASN A 370 5.81 21.79 2.28
C ASN A 370 7.34 21.99 2.25
N LEU A 371 8.05 21.19 1.45
CA LEU A 371 9.52 21.13 1.45
C LEU A 371 10.16 22.48 1.09
N ASP A 372 9.46 23.32 0.32
CA ASP A 372 9.92 24.67 -0.06
C ASP A 372 9.88 25.68 1.09
N GLN A 373 9.12 25.40 2.15
CA GLN A 373 9.01 26.24 3.34
C GLN A 373 9.95 25.78 4.46
N ARG A 374 10.62 24.62 4.32
CA ARG A 374 11.56 24.13 5.34
C ARG A 374 12.77 25.07 5.45
N PRO A 375 13.28 25.31 6.68
CA PRO A 375 14.52 26.04 6.86
C PRO A 375 15.69 25.26 6.23
N SER A 376 16.67 25.99 5.72
CA SER A 376 17.92 25.38 5.28
C SER A 376 18.84 25.01 6.46
N PRO A 377 19.75 24.03 6.30
CA PRO A 377 19.90 23.16 5.13
C PRO A 377 18.79 22.12 5.06
N ARG A 378 18.26 21.86 3.85
CA ARG A 378 17.23 20.84 3.64
C ARG A 378 17.89 19.52 3.24
N VAL A 379 17.39 18.41 3.77
CA VAL A 379 17.93 17.07 3.44
C VAL A 379 16.85 16.23 2.77
N PHE A 380 17.19 15.66 1.62
CA PHE A 380 16.28 14.84 0.82
C PHE A 380 16.94 13.52 0.40
N ILE A 381 16.11 12.59 -0.06
CA ILE A 381 16.57 11.34 -0.67
C ILE A 381 16.04 11.21 -2.09
N THR A 382 16.84 10.54 -2.93
CA THR A 382 16.35 9.93 -4.16
C THR A 382 17.00 8.56 -4.42
N HIS A 383 16.29 7.75 -5.21
CA HIS A 383 16.76 6.48 -5.77
C HIS A 383 16.92 6.57 -7.29
N PHE A 384 16.84 7.78 -7.85
CA PHE A 384 16.96 8.00 -9.28
C PHE A 384 18.41 7.92 -9.76
N GLN A 385 18.54 7.42 -10.98
CA GLN A 385 19.80 7.38 -11.70
C GLN A 385 20.23 8.81 -12.08
N TYR A 386 21.51 9.02 -12.34
CA TYR A 386 22.04 10.36 -12.63
C TYR A 386 21.36 11.03 -13.84
N ASN A 387 21.08 10.26 -14.90
CA ASN A 387 20.37 10.72 -16.10
C ASN A 387 18.88 11.08 -15.85
N MET A 388 18.33 10.76 -14.67
CA MET A 388 16.97 11.11 -14.26
C MET A 388 16.94 12.35 -13.36
N MET A 389 18.10 12.94 -13.03
CA MET A 389 18.17 14.15 -12.22
C MET A 389 17.54 15.35 -12.94
N SER A 390 16.80 16.17 -12.20
CA SER A 390 16.05 17.29 -12.76
C SER A 390 16.97 18.42 -13.25
N THR A 391 16.44 19.27 -14.13
CA THR A 391 17.19 20.45 -14.61
C THR A 391 17.59 21.39 -13.47
N GLY A 392 16.74 21.51 -12.43
CA GLY A 392 17.04 22.27 -11.22
C GLY A 392 18.25 21.72 -10.47
N PHE A 393 18.33 20.39 -10.32
CA PHE A 393 19.50 19.74 -9.72
C PHE A 393 20.77 20.02 -10.52
N LEU A 394 20.75 19.79 -11.84
CA LEU A 394 21.92 19.98 -12.71
C LEU A 394 22.43 21.43 -12.72
N LYS A 395 21.53 22.40 -12.51
CA LYS A 395 21.88 23.82 -12.45
C LYS A 395 22.46 24.24 -11.10
N VAL A 396 21.89 23.75 -9.99
CA VAL A 396 22.26 24.18 -8.64
C VAL A 396 23.42 23.39 -8.07
N GLN A 397 23.52 22.11 -8.43
CA GLN A 397 24.55 21.17 -7.95
C GLN A 397 24.66 21.15 -6.41
N PRO A 398 23.56 20.83 -5.69
CA PRO A 398 23.57 20.73 -4.23
C PRO A 398 24.51 19.61 -3.76
N ARG A 399 24.89 19.59 -2.47
CA ARG A 399 25.76 18.53 -1.94
C ARG A 399 25.09 17.17 -2.06
N VAL A 400 25.81 16.17 -2.58
CA VAL A 400 25.34 14.80 -2.72
C VAL A 400 26.16 13.86 -1.87
N ILE A 401 25.51 13.01 -1.09
CA ILE A 401 26.12 11.81 -0.51
C ILE A 401 25.58 10.60 -1.27
N TYR A 402 26.41 9.98 -2.10
CA TYR A 402 26.08 8.79 -2.87
C TYR A 402 26.53 7.53 -2.13
N VAL A 403 25.58 6.69 -1.71
CA VAL A 403 25.87 5.44 -1.00
C VAL A 403 25.74 4.23 -1.92
N MET A 404 26.86 3.50 -2.03
CA MET A 404 26.94 2.23 -2.73
C MET A 404 26.94 1.05 -1.77
N ARG A 405 26.57 -0.13 -2.26
CA ARG A 405 26.64 -1.38 -1.51
C ARG A 405 26.87 -2.54 -2.48
N ASN A 406 27.54 -3.59 -2.03
CA ASN A 406 27.77 -4.79 -2.84
C ASN A 406 26.46 -5.27 -3.48
N PRO A 407 26.39 -5.39 -4.81
CA PRO A 407 25.14 -5.70 -5.51
C PRO A 407 24.55 -7.06 -5.13
N ARG A 408 25.36 -8.00 -4.62
CA ARG A 408 24.89 -9.30 -4.12
C ARG A 408 24.10 -9.14 -2.82
N ASP A 409 24.58 -8.30 -1.90
CA ASP A 409 23.84 -7.98 -0.66
C ASP A 409 22.61 -7.13 -0.93
N VAL A 410 22.70 -6.22 -1.91
CA VAL A 410 21.54 -5.45 -2.40
C VAL A 410 20.48 -6.41 -2.94
N PHE A 411 20.85 -7.36 -3.80
CA PHE A 411 19.94 -8.41 -4.30
C PHE A 411 19.26 -9.16 -3.16
N THR A 412 20.03 -9.72 -2.21
CA THR A 412 19.48 -10.45 -1.06
C THR A 412 18.53 -9.57 -0.26
N SER A 413 18.89 -8.32 -0.01
CA SER A 413 18.05 -7.39 0.75
C SER A 413 16.79 -6.97 -0.03
N CYS A 414 16.87 -6.83 -1.35
CA CYS A 414 15.73 -6.57 -2.23
C CYS A 414 14.76 -7.74 -2.23
N SER A 415 15.25 -8.97 -2.32
CA SER A 415 14.41 -10.18 -2.33
C SER A 415 13.55 -10.28 -1.06
N HIS A 416 14.16 -10.12 0.12
CA HIS A 416 13.42 -10.08 1.38
C HIS A 416 12.45 -8.90 1.47
N PHE A 417 12.84 -7.74 0.95
CA PHE A 417 11.97 -6.57 0.92
C PHE A 417 10.75 -6.76 0.03
N SER A 418 10.92 -7.36 -1.16
CA SER A 418 9.80 -7.67 -2.06
C SER A 418 8.85 -8.73 -1.51
N ARG A 419 9.30 -9.61 -0.61
CA ARG A 419 8.41 -10.57 0.09
C ARG A 419 7.55 -9.91 1.16
N MET A 420 8.08 -8.91 1.86
CA MET A 420 7.36 -8.23 2.95
C MET A 420 6.55 -7.02 2.48
N ALA A 421 6.90 -6.41 1.33
CA ALA A 421 6.23 -5.22 0.82
C ALA A 421 5.08 -5.57 -0.14
N SER A 422 3.82 -5.29 0.24
CA SER A 422 2.63 -5.65 -0.56
C SER A 422 2.46 -4.84 -1.84
N PHE A 423 3.08 -3.66 -1.92
CA PHE A 423 3.09 -2.80 -3.09
C PHE A 423 4.19 -3.17 -4.10
N LEU A 424 4.90 -4.28 -3.86
CA LEU A 424 5.86 -4.85 -4.80
C LEU A 424 5.32 -6.19 -5.32
N VAL A 425 5.65 -6.47 -6.57
CA VAL A 425 5.42 -7.79 -7.16
C VAL A 425 6.22 -8.81 -6.37
N SER A 426 5.56 -9.90 -5.99
CA SER A 426 6.20 -11.00 -5.28
C SER A 426 7.43 -11.48 -6.06
N PRO A 427 8.58 -11.70 -5.40
CA PRO A 427 9.82 -12.02 -6.10
C PRO A 427 9.80 -13.41 -6.76
N GLY A 428 8.85 -14.29 -6.42
CA GLY A 428 8.83 -15.67 -6.91
C GLY A 428 9.98 -16.49 -6.31
N THR A 429 10.53 -17.41 -7.11
CA THR A 429 11.71 -18.17 -6.72
C THR A 429 12.96 -17.28 -6.68
N GLN A 430 13.99 -17.69 -5.94
CA GLN A 430 15.23 -16.93 -5.84
C GLN A 430 15.89 -16.71 -7.20
N THR A 431 15.94 -17.76 -8.02
CA THR A 431 16.56 -17.72 -9.34
C THR A 431 15.79 -16.83 -10.32
N GLU A 432 14.45 -16.85 -10.29
CA GLU A 432 13.63 -15.92 -11.10
C GLU A 432 13.89 -14.46 -10.70
N PHE A 433 13.91 -14.18 -9.39
CA PHE A 433 14.20 -12.84 -8.90
C PHE A 433 15.62 -12.38 -9.23
N LEU A 434 16.60 -13.29 -9.17
CA LEU A 434 17.98 -13.01 -9.56
C LEU A 434 18.06 -12.60 -11.02
N ASN A 435 17.39 -13.32 -11.92
CA ASN A 435 17.33 -12.97 -13.34
C ASN A 435 16.68 -11.60 -13.54
N LYS A 436 15.55 -11.31 -12.86
CA LYS A 436 14.93 -9.97 -12.91
C LYS A 436 15.88 -8.87 -12.42
N PHE A 437 16.62 -9.11 -11.34
CA PHE A 437 17.57 -8.16 -10.78
C PHE A 437 18.74 -7.87 -11.74
N LEU A 438 19.36 -8.91 -12.32
CA LEU A 438 20.46 -8.76 -13.28
C LEU A 438 20.01 -8.09 -14.57
N ASP A 439 18.79 -8.38 -15.04
CA ASP A 439 18.17 -7.72 -16.19
C ASP A 439 17.76 -6.26 -15.93
N GLY A 440 17.82 -5.79 -14.67
CA GLY A 440 17.30 -4.48 -14.29
C GLY A 440 15.78 -4.35 -14.34
N LYS A 441 15.04 -5.47 -14.36
CA LYS A 441 13.57 -5.52 -14.34
C LYS A 441 13.03 -5.52 -12.91
N VAL A 442 13.52 -4.57 -12.12
CA VAL A 442 13.11 -4.32 -10.73
C VAL A 442 12.89 -2.82 -10.54
N ILE A 443 12.32 -2.43 -9.40
CA ILE A 443 12.13 -1.00 -9.08
C ILE A 443 13.44 -0.22 -9.19
N PHE A 444 13.40 0.97 -9.77
CA PHE A 444 14.55 1.84 -10.06
C PHE A 444 15.58 1.27 -11.05
N GLY A 445 15.28 0.13 -11.68
CA GLY A 445 16.04 -0.41 -12.80
C GLY A 445 17.33 -1.12 -12.40
N SER A 446 18.29 -1.13 -13.32
CA SER A 446 19.60 -1.77 -13.17
C SER A 446 20.46 -1.10 -12.11
N TRP A 447 20.90 -1.86 -11.11
CA TRP A 447 21.92 -1.40 -10.16
C TRP A 447 23.20 -0.97 -10.87
N PHE A 448 23.59 -1.69 -11.92
CA PHE A 448 24.82 -1.42 -12.68
C PHE A 448 24.74 -0.06 -13.37
N ASP A 449 23.62 0.25 -14.03
CA ASP A 449 23.45 1.53 -14.72
C ASP A 449 23.31 2.68 -13.73
N HIS A 450 22.66 2.42 -12.58
CA HIS A 450 22.58 3.37 -11.49
C HIS A 450 23.97 3.75 -10.94
N VAL A 451 24.83 2.77 -10.66
CA VAL A 451 26.20 3.02 -10.16
C VAL A 451 27.09 3.66 -11.22
N LYS A 452 27.09 3.14 -12.45
CA LYS A 452 27.86 3.73 -13.56
C LYS A 452 27.45 5.19 -13.83
N GLY A 453 26.15 5.47 -13.85
CA GLY A 453 25.62 6.81 -14.11
C GLY A 453 26.11 7.83 -13.09
N TRP A 454 26.01 7.50 -11.80
CA TRP A 454 26.50 8.39 -10.75
C TRP A 454 28.03 8.51 -10.73
N LEU A 455 28.78 7.42 -10.87
CA LEU A 455 30.24 7.49 -10.96
C LEU A 455 30.75 8.26 -12.19
N SER A 456 29.94 8.41 -13.24
CA SER A 456 30.33 9.23 -14.41
C SER A 456 30.29 10.73 -14.16
N ALA A 457 29.59 11.17 -13.10
CA ALA A 457 29.40 12.56 -12.74
C ALA A 457 30.46 13.08 -11.75
N THR A 458 31.72 12.66 -11.86
CA THR A 458 32.78 13.01 -10.89
C THR A 458 32.91 14.52 -10.69
N GLU A 459 32.32 15.03 -9.61
CA GLU A 459 32.26 16.44 -9.26
C GLU A 459 32.51 16.64 -7.76
N GLN A 460 33.07 17.79 -7.39
CA GLN A 460 33.44 18.10 -5.99
C GLN A 460 32.24 18.14 -5.05
N HIS A 461 31.03 18.35 -5.58
CA HIS A 461 29.80 18.38 -4.81
C HIS A 461 29.24 16.98 -4.48
N ILE A 462 29.92 15.89 -4.89
CA ILE A 462 29.48 14.50 -4.67
C ILE A 462 30.49 13.75 -3.81
N MET A 463 30.05 13.27 -2.64
CA MET A 463 30.78 12.34 -1.79
C MET A 463 30.30 10.91 -2.05
N TYR A 464 31.19 10.05 -2.55
CA TYR A 464 30.94 8.62 -2.73
C TYR A 464 31.34 7.83 -1.49
N ILE A 465 30.43 7.09 -0.89
CA ILE A 465 30.72 6.20 0.24
C ILE A 465 30.06 4.84 0.03
N SER A 466 30.66 3.78 0.54
CA SER A 466 30.09 2.43 0.54
C SER A 466 29.49 2.07 1.90
N TYR A 467 28.48 1.21 1.88
CA TYR A 467 27.94 0.58 3.06
C TYR A 467 29.02 -0.20 3.81
N GLU A 468 29.94 -0.82 3.07
CA GLU A 468 31.05 -1.60 3.58
C GLU A 468 32.06 -0.74 4.34
N GLU A 469 32.42 0.46 3.84
CA GLU A 469 33.24 1.44 4.58
C GLU A 469 32.60 1.79 5.92
N MET A 470 31.29 2.06 5.94
CA MET A 470 30.57 2.42 7.18
C MET A 470 30.53 1.26 8.19
N ILE A 471 30.48 0.01 7.72
CA ILE A 471 30.55 -1.17 8.59
C ILE A 471 31.95 -1.38 9.15
N LEU A 472 32.99 -1.10 8.36
CA LEU A 472 34.39 -1.26 8.77
C LEU A 472 34.80 -0.20 9.80
N ASP A 473 34.49 1.07 9.55
CA ASP A 473 34.79 2.18 10.45
C ASP A 473 33.74 3.28 10.34
N LEU A 474 32.76 3.22 11.23
CA LEU A 474 31.68 4.20 11.29
C LEU A 474 32.17 5.57 11.77
N GLU A 475 33.16 5.65 12.67
CA GLU A 475 33.65 6.92 13.21
C GLU A 475 34.40 7.71 12.13
N ALA A 476 35.26 7.04 11.36
CA ALA A 476 35.94 7.66 10.23
C ALA A 476 34.93 8.09 9.15
N SER A 477 33.93 7.25 8.87
CA SER A 477 32.88 7.55 7.90
C SER A 477 32.06 8.78 8.30
N VAL A 478 31.60 8.87 9.55
CA VAL A 478 30.84 10.02 10.08
C VAL A 478 31.72 11.26 10.13
N THR A 479 33.00 11.13 10.49
CA THR A 479 33.96 12.25 10.46
C THR A 479 34.08 12.83 9.04
N ARG A 480 34.21 11.97 8.03
CA ARG A 480 34.32 12.38 6.63
C ARG A 480 33.02 13.04 6.13
N MET A 481 31.86 12.52 6.51
CA MET A 481 30.57 13.15 6.20
C MET A 481 30.43 14.52 6.87
N ALA A 482 30.79 14.63 8.14
CA ALA A 482 30.74 15.88 8.90
C ALA A 482 31.60 16.98 8.27
N GLN A 483 32.80 16.62 7.82
CA GLN A 483 33.67 17.52 7.05
C GLN A 483 33.06 17.92 5.71
N PHE A 484 32.53 16.96 4.95
CA PHE A 484 31.89 17.22 3.66
C PHE A 484 30.64 18.11 3.77
N LEU A 485 29.92 18.02 4.88
CA LEU A 485 28.72 18.82 5.17
C LEU A 485 29.04 20.16 5.85
N ASP A 486 30.31 20.56 5.97
CA ASP A 486 30.78 21.75 6.69
C ASP A 486 30.23 21.86 8.13
N THR A 487 30.06 20.72 8.79
CA THR A 487 29.65 20.63 10.20
C THR A 487 30.68 19.80 10.95
N PRO A 488 31.94 20.28 11.09
CA PRO A 488 32.99 19.52 11.76
C PRO A 488 32.60 19.25 13.22
N LEU A 489 32.75 18.00 13.64
CA LEU A 489 32.41 17.54 14.98
C LEU A 489 33.68 17.10 15.72
N ASP A 490 33.73 17.31 17.02
CA ASP A 490 34.79 16.75 17.84
C ASP A 490 34.64 15.23 18.02
N SER A 491 35.70 14.58 18.49
CA SER A 491 35.73 13.13 18.63
C SER A 491 34.71 12.58 19.64
N GLU A 492 34.28 13.37 20.63
CA GLU A 492 33.26 12.94 21.59
C GLU A 492 31.90 12.90 20.91
N MET A 493 31.57 13.93 20.14
CA MET A 493 30.33 13.99 19.40
C MET A 493 30.26 12.92 18.29
N ILE A 494 31.37 12.68 17.58
CA ILE A 494 31.46 11.58 16.62
C ILE A 494 31.11 10.24 17.29
N ARG A 495 31.74 9.92 18.43
CA ARG A 495 31.44 8.68 19.18
C ARG A 495 29.99 8.58 19.62
N LYS A 496 29.39 9.70 20.06
CA LYS A 496 27.99 9.73 20.48
C LYS A 496 27.04 9.44 19.30
N ILE A 497 27.31 10.02 18.13
CA ILE A 497 26.53 9.79 16.92
C ILE A 497 26.72 8.34 16.45
N THR A 498 27.95 7.82 16.42
CA THR A 498 28.22 6.46 15.93
C THR A 498 27.62 5.39 16.83
N ASP A 499 27.74 5.51 18.16
CA ASP A 499 27.11 4.58 19.11
C ASP A 499 25.60 4.53 18.90
N ARG A 500 24.96 5.68 18.66
CA ARG A 500 23.53 5.73 18.36
C ARG A 500 23.17 5.09 17.01
N CYS A 501 24.01 5.29 16.00
CA CYS A 501 23.79 4.82 14.63
C CYS A 501 24.19 3.36 14.41
N VAL A 502 24.65 2.62 15.41
CA VAL A 502 24.87 1.18 15.24
C VAL A 502 23.56 0.44 15.01
N PHE A 503 23.60 -0.63 14.21
CA PHE A 503 22.42 -1.39 13.78
C PHE A 503 21.50 -1.79 14.94
N LYS A 504 22.07 -2.27 16.07
CA LYS A 504 21.32 -2.68 17.26
C LYS A 504 20.46 -1.56 17.84
N ASN A 505 20.94 -0.33 17.82
CA ASN A 505 20.25 0.83 18.39
C ASN A 505 19.20 1.36 17.41
N MET A 506 19.56 1.50 16.13
CA MET A 506 18.60 1.86 15.07
C MET A 506 17.42 0.89 14.99
N LYS A 507 17.66 -0.42 15.17
CA LYS A 507 16.61 -1.44 15.15
C LYS A 507 15.54 -1.24 16.23
N LYS A 508 15.89 -0.58 17.34
CA LYS A 508 14.96 -0.25 18.43
C LYS A 508 14.21 1.06 18.23
N ASN A 509 14.71 1.96 17.39
CA ASN A 509 14.08 3.25 17.14
C ASN A 509 12.88 3.08 16.18
N ASN A 510 11.66 3.24 16.70
CA ASN A 510 10.43 3.10 15.90
C ASN A 510 10.31 4.15 14.77
N MET A 511 11.00 5.30 14.90
CA MET A 511 11.07 6.33 13.87
C MET A 511 11.94 5.94 12.68
N SER A 512 12.79 4.92 12.82
CA SER A 512 13.77 4.52 11.79
C SER A 512 13.67 3.06 11.37
N ASN A 513 13.07 2.19 12.19
CA ASN A 513 12.93 0.76 11.90
C ASN A 513 11.68 0.38 11.08
N TYR A 514 10.88 1.35 10.64
CA TYR A 514 9.65 1.16 9.87
C TYR A 514 8.52 0.42 10.59
N SER A 515 8.59 0.25 11.92
CA SER A 515 7.52 -0.41 12.69
C SER A 515 6.22 0.40 12.73
N LEU A 516 6.28 1.70 12.41
CA LEU A 516 5.12 2.57 12.23
C LEU A 516 4.39 2.32 10.90
N MET A 517 4.99 1.58 9.96
CA MET A 517 4.30 1.22 8.72
C MET A 517 3.27 0.12 8.98
N PRO A 518 2.06 0.23 8.42
CA PRO A 518 1.05 -0.81 8.54
C PRO A 518 1.60 -2.16 8.07
N SER A 519 1.32 -3.23 8.83
CA SER A 519 1.77 -4.59 8.49
C SER A 519 1.18 -5.13 7.19
N THR A 520 0.19 -4.44 6.63
CA THR A 520 -0.36 -4.69 5.30
C THR A 520 0.41 -4.05 4.16
N MET A 521 1.27 -3.08 4.46
CA MET A 521 2.21 -2.51 3.51
C MET A 521 3.57 -3.17 3.60
N MET A 522 4.09 -3.28 4.83
CA MET A 522 5.39 -3.88 5.11
C MET A 522 5.22 -4.88 6.25
N ASP A 523 5.12 -6.16 5.90
CA ASP A 523 4.94 -7.23 6.87
C ASP A 523 6.26 -7.60 7.56
N GLN A 524 6.55 -6.90 8.66
CA GLN A 524 7.79 -7.15 9.42
C GLN A 524 7.85 -8.56 10.06
N ASN A 525 6.73 -9.30 10.12
CA ASN A 525 6.74 -10.70 10.53
C ASN A 525 7.28 -11.63 9.43
N VAL A 526 7.13 -11.27 8.15
CA VAL A 526 7.72 -12.00 7.02
C VAL A 526 9.21 -11.73 6.93
N SER A 527 9.59 -10.46 7.06
CA SER A 527 10.99 -10.04 7.18
C SER A 527 11.01 -8.66 7.82
N GLU A 528 11.79 -8.47 8.89
CA GLU A 528 12.01 -7.13 9.44
C GLU A 528 12.64 -6.20 8.41
N PHE A 529 12.31 -4.90 8.45
CA PHE A 529 12.88 -3.91 7.54
C PHE A 529 14.38 -3.73 7.80
N LEU A 530 14.76 -3.57 9.07
CA LEU A 530 16.14 -3.64 9.54
C LEU A 530 16.49 -5.10 9.88
N ARG A 531 16.82 -5.87 8.84
CA ARG A 531 16.97 -7.33 8.89
C ARG A 531 18.21 -7.80 9.65
N LYS A 532 19.41 -7.58 9.10
CA LYS A 532 20.69 -8.03 9.69
C LYS A 532 21.76 -6.96 9.86
N GLY A 533 21.78 -5.94 9.00
CA GLY A 533 22.75 -4.85 9.12
C GLY A 533 24.21 -5.22 8.83
N ILE A 534 24.48 -6.34 8.14
CA ILE A 534 25.84 -6.82 7.86
C ILE A 534 26.19 -6.72 6.38
N ALA A 535 27.50 -6.79 6.07
CA ALA A 535 28.03 -7.03 4.74
C ALA A 535 28.31 -8.53 4.55
N GLY A 536 28.07 -9.05 3.35
CA GLY A 536 28.34 -10.44 2.96
C GLY A 536 27.25 -11.45 3.31
N ASP A 537 26.02 -11.03 3.63
CA ASP A 537 24.94 -11.99 3.92
C ASP A 537 24.52 -12.78 2.68
N TRP A 538 24.78 -12.27 1.47
CA TRP A 538 24.53 -12.98 0.21
C TRP A 538 25.10 -14.40 0.18
N LYS A 539 26.21 -14.66 0.88
CA LYS A 539 26.86 -15.97 1.00
C LYS A 539 25.96 -17.03 1.68
N ASN A 540 24.97 -16.58 2.45
CA ASN A 540 24.00 -17.45 3.13
C ASN A 540 22.75 -17.74 2.28
N HIS A 541 22.60 -17.11 1.11
CA HIS A 541 21.39 -17.22 0.28
C HIS A 541 21.69 -17.72 -1.12
N LEU A 542 22.70 -17.16 -1.79
CA LEU A 542 23.05 -17.58 -3.15
C LEU A 542 23.68 -18.96 -3.13
N THR A 543 23.20 -19.83 -4.01
CA THR A 543 23.91 -21.07 -4.32
C THR A 543 25.24 -20.76 -5.02
N ALA A 544 26.18 -21.72 -5.04
CA ALA A 544 27.45 -21.54 -5.73
C ALA A 544 27.28 -21.18 -7.21
N ALA A 545 26.34 -21.84 -7.90
CA ALA A 545 26.03 -21.56 -9.31
C ALA A 545 25.42 -20.18 -9.53
N GLU A 546 24.51 -19.74 -8.66
CA GLU A 546 23.93 -18.39 -8.74
C GLU A 546 24.97 -17.31 -8.46
N ALA A 547 25.86 -17.52 -7.49
CA ALA A 547 26.96 -16.61 -7.19
C ALA A 547 27.95 -16.51 -8.37
N GLU A 548 28.32 -17.63 -8.98
CA GLU A 548 29.20 -17.65 -10.15
C GLU A 548 28.58 -16.92 -11.36
N ASN A 549 27.30 -17.15 -11.64
CA ASN A 549 26.55 -16.42 -12.66
C ASN A 549 26.51 -14.90 -12.37
N PHE A 550 26.25 -14.53 -11.11
CA PHE A 550 26.30 -13.12 -10.68
C PHE A 550 27.67 -12.52 -10.94
N ASP A 551 28.75 -13.22 -10.55
CA ASP A 551 30.13 -12.75 -10.68
C ASP A 551 30.53 -12.54 -12.14
N GLU A 552 30.15 -13.45 -13.03
CA GLU A 552 30.38 -13.31 -14.47
C GLU A 552 29.65 -12.08 -15.03
N PHE A 553 28.37 -11.91 -14.67
CA PHE A 553 27.59 -10.77 -15.07
C PHE A 553 28.18 -9.45 -14.55
N TYR A 554 28.56 -9.41 -13.27
CA TYR A 554 29.18 -8.26 -12.62
C TYR A 554 30.48 -7.87 -13.32
N ARG A 555 31.39 -8.82 -13.55
CA ARG A 555 32.66 -8.56 -14.28
C ARG A 555 32.39 -7.99 -15.67
N LYS A 556 31.40 -8.54 -16.39
CA LYS A 556 31.03 -8.05 -17.72
C LYS A 556 30.48 -6.62 -17.70
N GLN A 557 29.61 -6.30 -16.74
CA GLN A 557 28.96 -4.99 -16.63
C GLN A 557 29.89 -3.89 -16.10
N MET A 558 30.82 -4.25 -15.22
CA MET A 558 31.67 -3.29 -14.50
C MET A 558 33.10 -3.19 -15.05
N LYS A 559 33.45 -3.93 -16.11
CA LYS A 559 34.82 -3.98 -16.68
C LYS A 559 35.44 -2.62 -17.01
N ASP A 560 34.62 -1.63 -17.37
CA ASP A 560 35.09 -0.30 -17.83
C ASP A 560 35.01 0.75 -16.70
N VAL A 561 34.56 0.36 -15.51
CA VAL A 561 34.41 1.27 -14.37
C VAL A 561 35.73 1.45 -13.65
N LYS A 562 36.27 2.67 -13.69
CA LYS A 562 37.53 3.04 -13.01
C LYS A 562 37.29 3.48 -11.57
N TYR A 563 36.69 2.59 -10.77
CA TYR A 563 36.46 2.80 -9.35
C TYR A 563 36.81 1.53 -8.60
N THR A 564 37.53 1.64 -7.48
CA THR A 564 37.87 0.51 -6.62
C THR A 564 36.78 0.33 -5.59
N PHE A 565 36.00 -0.75 -5.67
CA PHE A 565 34.97 -1.04 -4.69
C PHE A 565 35.56 -1.77 -3.49
N VAL A 566 35.05 -1.48 -2.29
CA VAL A 566 35.53 -2.07 -1.02
C VAL A 566 35.26 -3.58 -0.93
N TRP A 567 34.32 -4.08 -1.73
CA TRP A 567 33.92 -5.49 -1.75
C TRP A 567 34.56 -6.32 -2.87
N ASP A 568 35.40 -5.71 -3.71
CA ASP A 568 36.10 -6.42 -4.80
C ASP A 568 37.24 -7.31 -4.28
#